data_AF-A0A8T4EGT2-F1
#
_entry.id   AF-A0A8T4EGT2-F1
#
_cell.length_a   1.000
_cell.length_b   1.000
_cell.length_c   1.000
_cell.angle_alpha   90.00
_cell.angle_beta   90.00
_cell.angle_gamma   90.00
#
_symmetry.space_group_name_H-M   'P 1'
#
loop_
_entity.id
_entity.type
_entity.pdbx_description
1 polymer ?
#
loop_
_entity_poly.entity_id
_entity_poly.type
_entity_poly.pdbx_seq_one_letter_code
_entity_poly.pdbx_strand_id
1 'polypeptide(L)'
;MVSKAEKRQMVSYVVHQLEESSLYAVENVEEDRVIVSTKTAVIPQKIKVLAIHSKIGRKELEAHQNQAIRDRELVAPIFYKDGKDFFVLLADVEAMRSEKSLKKYSPHEIHQMTSLRGLEKDVFDFTKPTLTYYQPKTERLEEGVRTFDMNEVHLDYSHLRPGDQGYDFARNGGSEKYKLPAEIQATIDSKLIIEPTRGSFARIKKQ
;
A
#
# COMPACT_ATOMS: atom_id res chain seq x y z
N MET A 1 -8.45 4.63 14.78
CA MET A 1 -9.36 5.09 13.72
C MET A 1 -8.88 6.48 13.34
N VAL A 2 -8.55 6.67 12.06
CA VAL A 2 -7.99 7.93 11.56
C VAL A 2 -9.00 9.07 11.71
N SER A 3 -8.57 10.16 12.34
CA SER A 3 -9.37 11.36 12.59
C SER A 3 -9.58 12.19 11.32
N LYS A 4 -10.56 13.10 11.35
CA LYS A 4 -10.82 14.00 10.22
C LYS A 4 -9.63 14.92 9.91
N ALA A 5 -8.86 15.30 10.93
CA ALA A 5 -7.67 16.13 10.77
C ALA A 5 -6.56 15.38 10.04
N GLU A 6 -6.28 14.14 10.44
CA GLU A 6 -5.27 13.28 9.82
C GLU A 6 -5.59 12.97 8.35
N LYS A 7 -6.87 12.73 8.02
CA LYS A 7 -7.28 12.55 6.62
C LYS A 7 -7.02 13.81 5.77
N ARG A 8 -7.39 14.97 6.30
CA ARG A 8 -7.15 16.26 5.62
C ARG A 8 -5.66 16.51 5.44
N GLN A 9 -4.85 16.14 6.44
CA GLN A 9 -3.40 16.24 6.37
C GLN A 9 -2.85 15.37 5.23
N MET A 10 -3.25 14.10 5.16
CA MET A 10 -2.87 13.20 4.08
C MET A 10 -3.24 13.76 2.70
N VAL A 11 -4.49 14.19 2.51
CA VAL A 11 -4.94 14.76 1.23
C VAL A 11 -4.16 16.03 0.89
N SER A 12 -3.97 16.92 1.85
CA SER A 12 -3.20 18.16 1.68
C SER A 12 -1.75 17.88 1.28
N TYR A 13 -1.11 16.90 1.91
CA TYR A 13 0.25 16.49 1.58
C TYR A 13 0.33 15.93 0.16
N VAL A 14 -0.61 15.06 -0.22
CA VAL A 14 -0.68 14.48 -1.57
C VAL A 14 -0.90 15.57 -2.62
N VAL A 15 -1.82 16.52 -2.40
CA VAL A 15 -2.04 17.66 -3.30
C VAL A 15 -0.75 18.45 -3.47
N HIS A 16 -0.09 18.83 -2.38
CA HIS A 16 1.15 19.58 -2.42
C HIS A 16 2.24 18.86 -3.24
N GLN A 17 2.43 17.55 -3.02
CA GLN A 17 3.40 16.76 -3.77
C GLN A 17 3.06 16.64 -5.27
N LEU A 18 1.77 16.54 -5.61
CA LEU A 18 1.32 16.51 -7.01
C LEU A 18 1.54 17.86 -7.70
N GLU A 19 1.31 18.97 -7.01
CA GLU A 19 1.56 20.32 -7.51
C GLU A 19 3.06 20.59 -7.70
N GLU A 20 3.89 20.27 -6.70
CA GLU A 20 5.35 20.44 -6.75
C GLU A 20 6.00 19.61 -7.86
N SER A 21 5.42 18.45 -8.19
CA SER A 21 5.91 17.65 -9.31
C SER A 21 5.92 18.42 -10.63
N SER A 22 5.00 19.39 -10.80
CA SER A 22 4.66 20.09 -12.05
C SER A 22 4.16 19.18 -13.19
N LEU A 23 3.97 17.88 -12.93
CA LEU A 23 3.52 16.90 -13.92
C LEU A 23 1.99 16.81 -14.00
N TYR A 24 1.30 17.28 -12.95
CA TYR A 24 -0.14 17.13 -12.79
C TYR A 24 -0.83 18.48 -12.64
N ALA A 25 -2.07 18.56 -13.13
CA ALA A 25 -3.02 19.62 -12.84
C ALA A 25 -4.07 19.08 -11.88
N VAL A 26 -4.22 19.69 -10.70
CA VAL A 26 -5.25 19.31 -9.73
C VAL A 26 -6.59 19.88 -10.20
N GLU A 27 -7.57 19.01 -10.43
CA GLU A 27 -8.91 19.39 -10.91
C GLU A 27 -9.92 19.47 -9.76
N ASN A 28 -9.87 18.51 -8.84
CA ASN A 28 -10.81 18.43 -7.73
C ASN A 28 -10.15 17.77 -6.51
N VAL A 29 -10.52 18.23 -5.31
CA VAL A 29 -10.03 17.75 -4.02
C VAL A 29 -11.22 17.47 -3.12
N GLU A 30 -11.32 16.24 -2.63
CA GLU A 30 -12.34 15.77 -1.70
C GLU A 30 -11.70 15.20 -0.43
N GLU A 31 -12.49 14.80 0.57
CA GLU A 31 -11.95 14.32 1.87
C GLU A 31 -11.11 13.04 1.73
N ASP A 32 -11.39 12.20 0.75
CA ASP A 32 -10.77 10.89 0.54
C ASP A 32 -10.12 10.72 -0.83
N ARG A 33 -10.13 11.75 -1.69
CA ARG A 33 -9.58 11.66 -3.04
C ARG A 33 -9.11 12.99 -3.62
N VAL A 34 -8.17 12.90 -4.54
CA VAL A 34 -7.71 14.00 -5.39
C VAL A 34 -7.85 13.55 -6.85
N ILE A 35 -8.50 14.35 -7.68
CA ILE A 35 -8.59 14.13 -9.12
C ILE A 35 -7.56 15.03 -9.80
N VAL A 36 -6.68 14.43 -10.59
CA VAL A 36 -5.64 15.12 -11.34
C VAL A 36 -5.62 14.71 -12.80
N SER A 37 -5.13 15.59 -13.66
CA SER A 37 -4.82 15.30 -15.07
C SER A 37 -3.34 15.44 -15.35
N THR A 38 -2.79 14.56 -16.19
CA THR A 38 -1.40 14.69 -16.66
C THR A 38 -1.24 15.92 -17.56
N LYS A 39 -0.23 16.75 -17.27
CA LYS A 39 0.08 17.96 -18.08
C LYS A 39 0.92 17.66 -19.31
N THR A 40 1.73 16.61 -19.26
CA THR A 40 2.77 16.33 -20.26
C THR A 40 2.34 15.34 -21.36
N ALA A 41 1.14 14.78 -21.27
CA ALA A 41 0.64 13.81 -22.24
C ALA A 41 -0.08 14.51 -23.41
N VAL A 42 0.06 13.97 -24.62
CA VAL A 42 -0.67 14.42 -25.82
C VAL A 42 -2.19 14.36 -25.60
N ILE A 43 -2.64 13.37 -24.84
CA ILE A 43 -4.01 13.25 -24.32
C ILE A 43 -3.89 13.22 -22.80
N PRO A 44 -4.39 14.25 -22.07
CA PRO A 44 -4.37 14.25 -20.63
C PRO A 44 -5.11 13.03 -20.07
N GLN A 45 -4.41 12.25 -19.25
CA GLN A 45 -4.98 11.11 -18.54
C GLN A 45 -5.46 11.60 -17.17
N LYS A 46 -6.75 11.39 -16.89
CA LYS A 46 -7.32 11.63 -15.58
C LYS A 46 -6.98 10.50 -14.61
N ILE A 47 -6.60 10.88 -13.40
CA ILE A 47 -6.18 9.99 -12.32
C ILE A 47 -6.87 10.43 -11.04
N LYS A 48 -7.56 9.48 -10.41
CA LYS A 48 -8.14 9.57 -9.07
C LYS A 48 -7.16 9.01 -8.07
N VAL A 49 -6.45 9.87 -7.35
CA VAL A 49 -5.59 9.48 -6.23
C VAL A 49 -6.48 9.26 -5.00
N LEU A 50 -6.60 8.02 -4.54
CA LEU A 50 -7.51 7.63 -3.47
C LEU A 50 -6.74 7.53 -2.14
N ALA A 51 -7.14 8.32 -1.15
CA ALA A 51 -6.58 8.33 0.20
C ALA A 51 -7.30 7.30 1.09
N ILE A 52 -6.77 6.08 1.12
CA ILE A 52 -7.36 4.94 1.81
C ILE A 52 -7.02 4.99 3.31
N HIS A 53 -8.05 5.16 4.13
CA HIS A 53 -7.97 5.08 5.59
C HIS A 53 -8.97 4.05 6.13
N SER A 54 -8.95 3.78 7.43
CA SER A 54 -9.72 2.73 8.13
C SER A 54 -11.26 2.73 7.95
N LYS A 55 -11.84 3.70 7.23
CA LYS A 55 -13.28 3.78 6.96
C LYS A 55 -13.64 3.49 5.51
N ILE A 56 -12.67 3.41 4.61
CA ILE A 56 -12.90 2.94 3.25
C ILE A 56 -12.82 1.42 3.33
N GLY A 57 -13.90 0.73 2.97
CA GLY A 57 -13.98 -0.71 2.89
C GLY A 57 -13.82 -1.21 1.45
N ARG A 58 -13.92 -2.54 1.28
CA ARG A 58 -13.85 -3.19 -0.04
C ARG A 58 -14.93 -2.66 -1.00
N LYS A 59 -16.16 -2.48 -0.51
CA LYS A 59 -17.28 -1.99 -1.32
C LYS A 59 -17.05 -0.56 -1.83
N GLU A 60 -16.52 0.32 -0.97
CA GLU A 60 -16.17 1.68 -1.39
C GLU A 60 -15.06 1.66 -2.45
N LEU A 61 -14.01 0.85 -2.25
CA LEU A 61 -12.93 0.69 -3.25
C LEU A 61 -13.49 0.21 -4.60
N GLU A 62 -14.33 -0.82 -4.60
CA GLU A 62 -15.01 -1.32 -5.80
C GLU A 62 -15.88 -0.25 -6.46
N ALA A 63 -16.59 0.57 -5.67
CA ALA A 63 -17.39 1.67 -6.19
C ALA A 63 -16.51 2.74 -6.87
N HIS A 64 -15.38 3.11 -6.28
CA HIS A 64 -14.42 4.02 -6.90
C HIS A 64 -13.83 3.44 -8.19
N GLN A 65 -13.51 2.14 -8.20
CA GLN A 65 -13.00 1.45 -9.38
C GLN A 65 -14.02 1.44 -10.51
N ASN A 66 -15.27 1.05 -10.22
CA ASN A 66 -16.36 1.02 -11.19
C ASN A 66 -16.65 2.41 -11.75
N GLN A 67 -16.58 3.44 -10.91
CA GLN A 67 -16.73 4.82 -11.36
C GLN A 67 -15.58 5.24 -12.28
N ALA A 68 -14.33 4.94 -11.90
CA ALA A 68 -13.16 5.25 -12.71
C ALA A 68 -13.20 4.56 -14.09
N ILE A 69 -13.69 3.31 -14.16
CA ILE A 69 -13.89 2.62 -15.44
C ILE A 69 -14.90 3.36 -16.32
N ARG A 70 -16.03 3.81 -15.76
CA ARG A 70 -17.05 4.57 -16.50
C ARG A 70 -16.50 5.89 -17.03
N ASP A 71 -15.73 6.58 -16.19
CA ASP A 71 -15.20 7.91 -16.49
C ASP A 71 -13.87 7.87 -17.28
N ARG A 72 -13.35 6.66 -17.57
CA ARG A 72 -12.05 6.41 -18.22
C ARG A 72 -10.86 7.03 -17.45
N GLU A 73 -10.95 6.96 -16.13
CA GLU A 73 -9.94 7.41 -15.18
C GLU A 73 -9.10 6.25 -14.67
N LEU A 74 -7.91 6.56 -14.17
CA LEU A 74 -7.10 5.62 -13.39
C LEU A 74 -7.30 5.85 -11.89
N VAL A 75 -7.14 4.83 -11.07
CA VAL A 75 -7.20 4.90 -9.60
C VAL A 75 -5.81 4.62 -9.03
N ALA A 76 -5.23 5.59 -8.34
CA ALA A 76 -3.95 5.47 -7.66
C ALA A 76 -4.17 5.43 -6.13
N PRO A 77 -4.19 4.24 -5.51
CA PRO A 77 -4.42 4.12 -4.07
C PRO A 77 -3.18 4.47 -3.25
N ILE A 78 -3.37 5.24 -2.19
CA ILE A 78 -2.37 5.55 -1.16
C ILE A 78 -3.01 5.20 0.18
N PHE A 79 -2.37 4.35 0.99
CA PHE A 79 -2.89 3.94 2.30
C PHE A 79 -2.38 4.83 3.42
N TYR A 80 -3.23 5.18 4.39
CA TYR A 80 -2.79 5.83 5.62
C TYR A 80 -2.04 4.81 6.49
N LYS A 81 -0.75 5.04 6.76
CA LYS A 81 0.07 4.17 7.60
C LYS A 81 -0.17 4.45 9.07
N ASP A 82 -1.07 3.68 9.67
CA ASP A 82 -1.37 3.73 11.10
C ASP A 82 -0.74 2.57 11.91
N GLY A 83 -0.16 1.58 11.23
CA GLY A 83 0.42 0.39 11.86
C GLY A 83 -0.60 -0.55 12.50
N LYS A 84 -1.90 -0.26 12.33
CA LYS A 84 -3.00 -1.01 12.96
C LYS A 84 -3.97 -1.58 11.93
N ASP A 85 -4.51 -0.72 11.09
CA ASP A 85 -5.43 -1.10 10.01
C ASP A 85 -4.63 -1.38 8.73
N PHE A 86 -3.51 -0.67 8.51
CA PHE A 86 -2.62 -0.83 7.37
C PHE A 86 -1.13 -0.80 7.77
N PHE A 87 -0.28 -1.48 6.99
CA PHE A 87 1.14 -1.66 7.28
C PHE A 87 1.38 -2.28 8.68
N VAL A 88 0.64 -3.34 9.02
CA VAL A 88 0.75 -3.96 10.34
C VAL A 88 2.01 -4.79 10.44
N LEU A 89 2.92 -4.45 11.35
CA LEU A 89 4.15 -5.22 11.57
C LEU A 89 3.84 -6.58 12.17
N LEU A 90 4.56 -7.60 11.72
CA LEU A 90 4.44 -8.96 12.23
C LEU A 90 4.92 -9.07 13.68
N ALA A 91 5.90 -8.26 14.08
CA ALA A 91 6.45 -8.23 15.44
C ALA A 91 5.43 -7.90 16.53
N ASP A 92 4.35 -7.21 16.15
CA ASP A 92 3.24 -6.82 17.01
C ASP A 92 2.21 -7.95 17.19
N VAL A 93 2.39 -9.06 16.48
CA VAL A 93 1.60 -10.29 16.63
C VAL A 93 2.37 -11.26 17.54
N GLU A 94 2.11 -11.19 18.85
CA GLU A 94 2.82 -11.96 19.90
C GLU A 94 3.00 -13.46 19.59
N ALA A 95 2.06 -14.08 18.88
CA ALA A 95 2.07 -15.50 18.57
C ALA A 95 3.16 -15.96 17.57
N MET A 96 3.82 -15.04 16.87
CA MET A 96 4.68 -15.39 15.70
C MET A 96 6.18 -15.34 15.95
N ARG A 97 6.63 -14.83 17.11
CA ARG A 97 8.07 -14.82 17.48
C ARG A 97 8.65 -16.23 17.65
N SER A 98 7.80 -17.25 17.76
CA SER A 98 8.17 -18.66 17.86
C SER A 98 7.86 -19.47 16.59
N GLU A 99 7.51 -18.82 15.47
CA GLU A 99 7.08 -19.55 14.28
C GLU A 99 8.27 -20.19 13.54
N LYS A 100 8.40 -21.52 13.70
CA LYS A 100 9.48 -22.32 13.10
C LYS A 100 9.47 -22.31 11.57
N SER A 101 8.39 -21.85 10.95
CA SER A 101 8.26 -21.70 9.50
C SER A 101 9.14 -20.57 8.94
N LEU A 102 9.55 -19.60 9.77
CA LEU A 102 10.35 -18.43 9.37
C LEU A 102 11.85 -18.61 9.61
N LYS A 103 12.33 -19.84 9.84
CA LYS A 103 13.74 -20.15 10.19
C LYS A 103 14.83 -19.68 9.20
N LYS A 104 14.45 -19.23 8.00
CA LYS A 104 15.37 -18.69 6.99
C LYS A 104 15.63 -17.19 7.14
N TYR A 105 14.84 -16.51 7.98
CA TYR A 105 14.89 -15.07 8.17
C TYR A 105 15.58 -14.71 9.47
N SER A 106 16.34 -13.64 9.44
CA SER A 106 16.91 -13.03 10.64
C SER A 106 15.80 -12.44 11.52
N PRO A 107 16.04 -12.29 12.84
CA PRO A 107 15.10 -11.60 13.72
C PRO A 107 14.74 -10.18 13.24
N HIS A 108 15.68 -9.51 12.58
CA HIS A 108 15.44 -8.19 12.00
C HIS A 108 14.44 -8.23 10.84
N GLU A 109 14.60 -9.16 9.91
CA GLU A 109 13.68 -9.33 8.78
C GLU A 109 12.28 -9.74 9.26
N ILE A 110 12.20 -10.67 10.21
CA ILE A 110 10.91 -11.07 10.83
C ILE A 110 10.23 -9.86 11.46
N HIS A 111 11.00 -8.97 12.11
CA HIS A 111 10.46 -7.75 12.71
C HIS A 111 9.97 -6.73 11.67
N GLN A 112 10.53 -6.75 10.46
CA GLN A 112 10.13 -5.87 9.37
C GLN A 112 8.99 -6.42 8.52
N MET A 113 8.71 -7.73 8.58
CA MET A 113 7.59 -8.32 7.85
C MET A 113 6.28 -7.62 8.21
N THR A 114 5.44 -7.41 7.20
CA THR A 114 4.10 -6.84 7.37
C THR A 114 3.03 -7.85 7.02
N SER A 115 1.93 -7.81 7.75
CA SER A 115 0.73 -8.56 7.41
C SER A 115 -0.19 -7.69 6.54
N LEU A 116 -0.36 -8.08 5.28
CA LEU A 116 -1.33 -7.41 4.42
C LEU A 116 -2.76 -7.73 4.87
N ARG A 117 -3.54 -6.71 5.18
CA ARG A 117 -4.98 -6.83 5.50
C ARG A 117 -5.82 -6.86 4.23
N GLY A 118 -7.13 -7.15 4.36
CA GLY A 118 -8.01 -7.44 3.23
C GLY A 118 -7.89 -6.44 2.06
N LEU A 119 -8.02 -5.15 2.33
CA LEU A 119 -7.89 -4.10 1.31
C LEU A 119 -6.48 -3.97 0.72
N GLU A 120 -5.43 -4.12 1.54
CA GLU A 120 -4.06 -4.11 1.03
C GLU A 120 -3.85 -5.26 0.06
N LYS A 121 -4.38 -6.45 0.36
CA LYS A 121 -4.32 -7.61 -0.56
C LYS A 121 -5.05 -7.33 -1.86
N ASP A 122 -6.27 -6.81 -1.78
CA ASP A 122 -7.09 -6.53 -2.95
C ASP A 122 -6.39 -5.50 -3.87
N VAL A 123 -5.90 -4.40 -3.30
CA VAL A 123 -5.15 -3.38 -4.06
C VAL A 123 -3.83 -3.93 -4.57
N PHE A 124 -3.13 -4.72 -3.75
CA PHE A 124 -1.85 -5.30 -4.12
C PHE A 124 -2.00 -6.11 -5.40
N ASP A 125 -3.02 -6.95 -5.54
CA ASP A 125 -3.28 -7.76 -6.74
C ASP A 125 -3.32 -6.97 -8.06
N PHE A 126 -3.69 -5.69 -8.03
CA PHE A 126 -3.71 -4.80 -9.21
C PHE A 126 -2.47 -3.91 -9.35
N THR A 127 -1.76 -3.67 -8.25
CA THR A 127 -0.62 -2.73 -8.18
C THR A 127 0.74 -3.42 -8.07
N LYS A 128 0.78 -4.75 -7.95
CA LYS A 128 1.99 -5.57 -7.78
C LYS A 128 3.16 -5.11 -8.67
N PRO A 129 4.39 -5.02 -8.13
CA PRO A 129 4.79 -5.58 -6.85
C PRO A 129 4.78 -4.57 -5.69
N THR A 130 4.15 -3.40 -5.83
CA THR A 130 4.30 -2.33 -4.84
C THR A 130 2.99 -1.93 -4.15
N LEU A 131 3.13 -1.39 -2.94
CA LEU A 131 2.07 -0.67 -2.24
C LEU A 131 2.61 0.69 -1.78
N THR A 132 1.73 1.68 -1.75
CA THR A 132 2.09 3.06 -1.39
C THR A 132 1.33 3.50 -0.16
N TYR A 133 2.04 4.15 0.77
CA TYR A 133 1.53 4.57 2.05
C TYR A 133 1.86 6.03 2.32
N TYR A 134 0.90 6.78 2.84
CA TYR A 134 1.15 8.04 3.51
C TYR A 134 1.56 7.79 4.96
N GLN A 135 2.74 8.25 5.34
CA GLN A 135 3.31 8.24 6.68
C GLN A 135 3.08 9.62 7.31
N PRO A 136 2.26 9.73 8.37
CA PRO A 136 2.16 10.99 9.11
C PRO A 136 3.47 11.29 9.85
N LYS A 137 3.70 12.58 10.13
CA LYS A 137 4.84 13.01 10.96
C LYS A 137 4.71 12.41 12.36
N THR A 138 5.82 11.86 12.86
CA THR A 138 5.97 11.43 14.25
C THR A 138 7.24 12.04 14.83
N GLU A 139 7.52 11.83 16.12
CA GLU A 139 8.79 12.27 16.71
C GLU A 139 10.02 11.67 16.04
N ARG A 140 9.88 10.50 15.40
CA ARG A 140 11.00 9.73 14.83
C ARG A 140 11.04 9.72 13.30
N LEU A 141 9.92 10.04 12.65
CA LEU A 141 9.74 9.87 11.22
C LEU A 141 9.12 11.12 10.62
N GLU A 142 9.75 11.62 9.57
CA GLU A 142 9.20 12.71 8.75
C GLU A 142 7.97 12.25 7.97
N GLU A 143 7.08 13.23 7.72
CA GLU A 143 5.89 13.05 6.90
C GLU A 143 6.28 12.72 5.46
N GLY A 144 5.59 11.77 4.84
CA GLY A 144 5.88 11.42 3.46
C GLY A 144 4.98 10.37 2.86
N VAL A 145 4.91 10.33 1.53
CA VAL A 145 4.39 9.18 0.79
C VAL A 145 5.55 8.24 0.50
N ARG A 146 5.43 7.00 0.95
CA ARG A 146 6.44 5.95 0.87
C ARG A 146 5.91 4.78 0.07
N THR A 147 6.68 4.32 -0.90
CA THR A 147 6.35 3.17 -1.72
C THR A 147 7.28 2.03 -1.37
N PHE A 148 6.68 0.85 -1.16
CA PHE A 148 7.39 -0.37 -0.79
C PHE A 148 7.19 -1.42 -1.86
N ASP A 149 8.29 -2.08 -2.23
CA ASP A 149 8.24 -3.37 -2.88
C ASP A 149 7.84 -4.42 -1.84
N MET A 150 6.74 -5.12 -2.09
CA MET A 150 6.17 -6.09 -1.15
C MET A 150 6.68 -7.48 -1.49
N ASN A 151 7.93 -7.75 -1.08
CA ASN A 151 8.60 -9.01 -1.39
C ASN A 151 7.88 -10.21 -0.76
N GLU A 152 7.94 -11.34 -1.45
CA GLU A 152 7.36 -12.58 -0.98
C GLU A 152 8.15 -13.16 0.22
N VAL A 153 7.41 -13.57 1.25
CA VAL A 153 7.96 -14.32 2.39
C VAL A 153 7.77 -15.80 2.13
N HIS A 154 8.83 -16.60 2.10
CA HIS A 154 8.79 -18.05 1.91
C HIS A 154 8.74 -18.78 3.25
N LEU A 155 7.63 -19.48 3.49
CA LEU A 155 7.43 -20.29 4.68
C LEU A 155 8.05 -21.68 4.50
N ASP A 156 8.77 -22.16 5.52
CA ASP A 156 9.45 -23.45 5.54
C ASP A 156 8.98 -24.33 6.70
N TYR A 157 7.98 -25.15 6.41
CA TYR A 157 7.38 -26.15 7.28
C TYR A 157 8.07 -27.52 7.25
N SER A 158 9.29 -27.65 6.72
CA SER A 158 10.02 -28.94 6.68
C SER A 158 10.32 -29.57 8.06
N HIS A 159 10.04 -28.84 9.15
CA HIS A 159 10.10 -29.38 10.51
C HIS A 159 8.86 -30.19 10.90
N LEU A 160 7.76 -30.11 10.13
CA LEU A 160 6.54 -30.88 10.32
C LEU A 160 6.60 -32.18 9.52
N ARG A 161 6.00 -33.24 10.06
CA ARG A 161 5.85 -34.52 9.37
C ARG A 161 4.50 -34.58 8.66
N PRO A 162 4.42 -35.32 7.53
CA PRO A 162 3.12 -35.61 6.93
C PRO A 162 2.18 -36.27 7.95
N GLY A 163 1.00 -35.67 8.17
CA GLY A 163 0.01 -36.17 9.11
C GLY A 163 0.11 -35.63 10.55
N ASP A 164 0.98 -34.65 10.82
CA ASP A 164 0.95 -33.92 12.10
C ASP A 164 -0.42 -33.25 12.29
N GLN A 165 -1.20 -33.76 13.26
CA GLN A 165 -2.56 -33.31 13.50
C GLN A 165 -2.62 -31.80 13.75
N GLY A 166 -3.53 -31.14 13.03
CA GLY A 166 -3.74 -29.69 13.14
C GLY A 166 -2.90 -28.84 12.19
N TYR A 167 -2.03 -29.44 11.37
CA TYR A 167 -1.15 -28.72 10.43
C TYR A 167 -1.43 -28.99 8.95
N ASP A 168 -2.65 -29.42 8.59
CA ASP A 168 -3.03 -29.69 7.19
C ASP A 168 -2.92 -28.46 6.27
N PHE A 169 -2.89 -27.26 6.85
CA PHE A 169 -2.67 -25.99 6.16
C PHE A 169 -1.20 -25.72 5.82
N ALA A 170 -0.26 -26.42 6.46
CA ALA A 170 1.16 -26.14 6.37
C ALA A 170 1.75 -26.64 5.03
N ARG A 171 2.18 -25.70 4.19
CA ARG A 171 2.83 -25.99 2.91
C ARG A 171 4.04 -25.08 2.74
N ASN A 172 5.15 -25.66 2.30
CA ASN A 172 6.31 -24.87 1.90
C ASN A 172 5.93 -24.01 0.68
N GLY A 173 6.25 -22.71 0.73
CA GLY A 173 5.91 -21.81 -0.37
C GLY A 173 5.81 -20.36 0.06
N GLY A 174 5.38 -19.52 -0.87
CA GLY A 174 5.11 -18.11 -0.62
C GLY A 174 3.96 -17.88 0.35
N SER A 175 4.12 -16.92 1.25
CA SER A 175 3.07 -16.48 2.17
C SER A 175 2.10 -15.57 1.44
N GLU A 176 0.82 -15.93 1.53
CA GLU A 176 -0.30 -15.07 1.13
C GLU A 176 -0.63 -14.01 2.19
N LYS A 177 -0.03 -14.10 3.38
CA LYS A 177 -0.34 -13.23 4.52
C LYS A 177 0.75 -12.20 4.79
N TYR A 178 2.01 -12.60 4.60
CA TYR A 178 3.16 -11.79 4.98
C TYR A 178 3.92 -11.34 3.75
N LYS A 179 4.39 -10.10 3.81
CA LYS A 179 5.32 -9.54 2.85
C LYS A 179 6.51 -8.96 3.61
N LEU A 180 7.65 -8.92 2.95
CA LEU A 180 8.84 -8.25 3.46
C LEU A 180 8.96 -6.91 2.71
N PRO A 181 8.49 -5.80 3.29
CA PRO A 181 8.50 -4.52 2.61
C PRO A 181 9.93 -4.01 2.45
N ALA A 182 10.32 -3.67 1.22
CA ALA A 182 11.55 -2.93 0.93
C ALA A 182 11.16 -1.54 0.41
N GLU A 183 11.54 -0.49 1.14
CA GLU A 183 11.27 0.89 0.69
C GLU A 183 12.05 1.16 -0.59
N ILE A 184 11.33 1.59 -1.63
CA ILE A 184 11.93 1.90 -2.94
C ILE A 184 11.80 3.39 -3.29
N GLN A 185 10.94 4.13 -2.60
CA GLN A 185 10.75 5.55 -2.83
C GLN A 185 10.12 6.23 -1.62
N ALA A 186 10.56 7.46 -1.34
CA ALA A 186 9.90 8.38 -0.43
C ALA A 186 9.80 9.78 -1.09
N THR A 187 8.69 10.49 -0.88
CA THR A 187 8.50 11.85 -1.42
C THR A 187 9.41 12.91 -0.81
N ILE A 188 10.07 12.58 0.30
CA ILE A 188 11.14 13.43 0.85
C ILE A 188 12.29 13.57 -0.17
N ASP A 189 12.49 12.54 -1.00
CA ASP A 189 13.64 12.43 -1.91
C ASP A 189 13.25 12.49 -3.39
N SER A 190 11.95 12.57 -3.72
CA SER A 190 11.48 12.43 -5.10
C SER A 190 10.07 12.96 -5.36
N LYS A 191 9.81 13.35 -6.61
CA LYS A 191 8.47 13.75 -7.07
C LYS A 191 7.53 12.54 -7.14
N LEU A 192 6.25 12.72 -6.83
CA LEU A 192 5.23 11.71 -7.13
C LEU A 192 5.10 11.57 -8.65
N ILE A 193 5.35 10.37 -9.16
CA ILE A 193 5.06 9.99 -10.55
C ILE A 193 4.12 8.80 -10.49
N ILE A 194 3.02 8.87 -11.23
CA ILE A 194 1.98 7.85 -11.28
C ILE A 194 2.07 7.15 -12.64
N GLU A 195 2.13 5.82 -12.63
CA GLU A 195 2.07 4.99 -13.84
C GLU A 195 0.84 4.07 -13.83
N PRO A 196 0.22 3.82 -15.01
CA PRO A 196 -0.85 2.84 -15.14
C PRO A 196 -0.39 1.42 -14.78
N THR A 197 -1.30 0.62 -14.23
CA THR A 197 -1.08 -0.81 -13.99
C THR A 197 -2.19 -1.64 -14.65
N ARG A 198 -2.55 -2.79 -14.05
CA ARG A 198 -3.58 -3.67 -14.59
C ARG A 198 -4.97 -3.08 -14.33
N GLY A 199 -5.80 -3.04 -15.38
CA GLY A 199 -7.17 -2.54 -15.29
C GLY A 199 -7.22 -1.01 -15.19
N SER A 200 -8.14 -0.48 -14.39
CA SER A 200 -8.25 0.96 -14.11
C SER A 200 -7.36 1.42 -12.94
N PHE A 201 -6.39 0.61 -12.52
CA PHE A 201 -5.47 0.98 -11.44
C PHE A 201 -4.20 1.65 -11.98
N ALA A 202 -3.59 2.42 -11.10
CA ALA A 202 -2.29 3.02 -11.26
C ALA A 202 -1.54 2.92 -9.93
N ARG A 203 -0.23 3.13 -9.96
CA ARG A 203 0.63 3.14 -8.78
C ARG A 203 1.67 4.24 -8.87
N ILE A 204 2.33 4.52 -7.75
CA ILE A 204 3.52 5.38 -7.76
C ILE A 204 4.67 4.62 -8.43
N LYS A 205 5.25 5.24 -9.46
CA LYS A 205 6.33 4.71 -10.28
C LYS A 205 7.65 4.80 -9.52
N LYS A 206 8.34 3.67 -9.41
CA LYS A 206 9.72 3.58 -8.93
C LYS A 206 10.64 4.46 -9.78
N GLN A 207 11.40 5.36 -9.13
CA GLN A 207 12.42 6.19 -9.76
C GLN A 207 13.81 5.55 -9.65
#